data_AF-A0A173WVS3-F1
#
_entry.id   AF-A0A173WVS3-F1
#
_cell.length_a   1.000
_cell.length_b   1.000
_cell.length_c   1.000
_cell.angle_alpha   90.00
_cell.angle_beta   90.00
_cell.angle_gamma   90.00
#
_symmetry.space_group_name_H-M   'P 1'
#
loop_
_entity.id
_entity.type
_entity.pdbx_description
1 polymer ?
#
loop_
_entity_poly.entity_id
_entity_poly.type
_entity_poly.pdbx_seq_one_letter_code
_entity_poly.pdbx_strand_id
1 'polypeptide(L)'
;MAPFHVPVQFMLDAGRLAYGAALAVPPVLSRLAMLERYYRDRSVGLPARWTPAEAHDNAVANLPATVRAVAASLLVDRLTVIDRDGGVLYDGADPDMFAGQWERGFHRPLSAVETADARMRLARIGSLRSVPGVGTALSDPVVASIRRSLDDLA
;
A
#
# COMPACT_ATOMS: atom_id res chain seq x y z
N MET A 1 7.00 -3.83 22.75
CA MET A 1 8.11 -3.42 21.88
C MET A 1 7.68 -3.60 20.43
N ALA A 2 7.87 -2.62 19.54
CA ALA A 2 7.39 -2.71 18.16
C ALA A 2 8.21 -3.73 17.34
N PRO A 3 7.61 -4.41 16.32
CA PRO A 3 8.29 -5.50 15.61
C PRO A 3 9.59 -5.11 14.90
N PHE A 4 9.75 -3.84 14.54
CA PHE A 4 10.95 -3.32 13.86
C PHE A 4 12.11 -2.99 14.82
N HIS A 5 11.89 -2.99 16.14
CA HIS A 5 12.89 -2.50 17.09
C HIS A 5 14.15 -3.37 17.14
N VAL A 6 14.00 -4.70 17.18
CA VAL A 6 15.13 -5.65 17.19
C VAL A 6 16.02 -5.52 15.95
N PRO A 7 15.49 -5.60 14.71
CA PRO A 7 16.34 -5.52 13.52
C PRO A 7 16.99 -4.13 13.35
N VAL A 8 16.31 -3.05 13.75
CA VAL A 8 16.91 -1.71 13.68
C VAL A 8 18.03 -1.56 14.70
N GLN A 9 17.81 -1.98 15.96
CA GLN A 9 18.86 -1.94 16.99
C GLN A 9 20.10 -2.72 16.56
N PHE A 10 19.92 -3.91 15.98
CA PHE A 10 21.02 -4.70 15.43
C PHE A 10 21.84 -3.93 14.37
N MET A 11 21.18 -3.13 13.51
CA MET A 11 21.87 -2.30 12.52
C MET A 11 22.62 -1.14 13.17
N LEU A 12 22.05 -0.50 14.18
CA LEU A 12 22.70 0.56 14.94
C LEU A 12 23.94 0.06 15.67
N ASP A 13 23.85 -1.11 16.31
CA ASP A 13 24.98 -1.76 17.00
C ASP A 13 26.13 -2.09 16.03
N ALA A 14 25.81 -2.29 14.74
CA ALA A 14 26.78 -2.47 13.65
C ALA A 14 27.30 -1.15 13.04
N GLY A 15 27.00 0.00 13.66
CA GLY A 15 27.42 1.33 13.21
C GLY A 15 26.73 1.79 11.93
N ARG A 16 25.50 1.33 11.66
CA ARG A 16 24.67 1.83 10.55
C ARG A 16 23.71 2.90 11.03
N LEU A 17 23.30 3.78 10.12
CA LEU A 17 22.19 4.71 10.33
C LEU A 17 20.88 4.04 9.97
N ALA A 18 19.79 4.51 10.58
CA ALA A 18 18.46 3.99 10.32
C ALA A 18 17.52 5.08 9.82
N TYR A 19 16.91 4.83 8.66
CA TYR A 19 15.95 5.72 8.01
C TYR A 19 14.58 5.06 7.96
N GLY A 20 13.54 5.80 8.35
CA GLY A 20 12.16 5.37 8.28
C GLY A 20 11.50 5.96 7.04
N ALA A 21 10.92 5.11 6.20
CA ALA A 21 10.14 5.57 5.04
C ALA A 21 8.72 5.00 5.10
N ALA A 22 7.73 5.85 4.84
CA ALA A 22 6.33 5.45 4.75
C ALA A 22 5.72 5.86 3.40
N LEU A 23 5.04 4.90 2.77
CA LEU A 23 4.30 5.13 1.54
C LEU A 23 2.87 5.59 1.88
N ALA A 24 2.51 6.80 1.44
CA ALA A 24 1.20 7.40 1.66
C ALA A 24 0.32 7.22 0.42
N VAL A 25 -0.25 6.03 0.28
CA VAL A 25 -1.07 5.63 -0.88
C VAL A 25 -2.46 5.21 -0.43
N PRO A 26 -3.54 5.75 -1.03
CA PRO A 26 -4.90 5.35 -0.74
C PRO A 26 -5.12 3.83 -0.84
N PRO A 27 -5.79 3.17 0.13
CA PRO A 27 -5.94 1.71 0.17
C PRO A 27 -6.54 1.08 -1.10
N VAL A 28 -7.43 1.78 -1.80
CA VAL A 28 -8.04 1.29 -3.05
C VAL A 28 -6.98 1.02 -4.13
N LEU A 29 -5.93 1.84 -4.20
CA LEU A 29 -4.84 1.66 -5.17
C LEU A 29 -3.95 0.46 -4.80
N SER A 30 -3.78 0.17 -3.51
CA SER A 30 -3.06 -1.02 -3.03
C SER A 30 -3.82 -2.31 -3.37
N ARG A 31 -5.15 -2.35 -3.18
CA ARG A 31 -5.99 -3.48 -3.58
C ARG A 31 -5.96 -3.72 -5.09
N LEU A 32 -5.97 -2.64 -5.88
CA LEU A 32 -5.85 -2.72 -7.32
C LEU A 32 -4.50 -3.32 -7.73
N ALA A 33 -3.39 -2.83 -7.17
CA ALA A 33 -2.04 -3.35 -7.45
C ALA A 33 -1.88 -4.84 -7.07
N MET A 34 -2.54 -5.29 -6.01
CA MET A 34 -2.60 -6.71 -5.63
C MET A 34 -3.23 -7.57 -6.73
N LEU A 35 -4.37 -7.13 -7.30
CA LEU A 35 -5.02 -7.82 -8.42
C LEU A 35 -4.14 -7.81 -9.67
N GLU A 36 -3.49 -6.69 -9.97
CA GLU A 36 -2.60 -6.59 -11.14
C GLU A 36 -1.42 -7.55 -11.06
N ARG A 37 -0.78 -7.65 -9.89
CA ARG A 37 0.32 -8.61 -9.68
C ARG A 37 -0.17 -10.04 -9.88
N TYR A 38 -1.31 -10.38 -9.30
CA TYR A 38 -1.87 -11.73 -9.43
C TYR A 38 -2.23 -12.08 -10.88
N TYR A 39 -2.96 -11.20 -11.58
CA TYR A 39 -3.44 -11.49 -12.92
C TYR A 39 -2.39 -11.32 -14.02
N ARG A 40 -1.33 -10.53 -13.79
CA ARG A 40 -0.17 -10.46 -14.70
C ARG A 40 0.42 -11.84 -14.95
N ASP A 41 0.75 -12.57 -13.90
CA ASP A 41 1.37 -13.88 -14.01
C ASP A 41 0.33 -14.96 -14.37
N ARG A 42 -0.85 -14.90 -13.73
CA ARG A 42 -1.89 -15.92 -13.90
C ARG A 42 -2.42 -16.01 -15.32
N SER A 43 -2.59 -14.88 -16.01
CA SER A 43 -3.15 -14.82 -17.36
C SER A 43 -2.25 -15.44 -18.44
N VAL A 44 -0.95 -15.56 -18.17
CA VAL A 44 0.03 -16.16 -19.09
C VAL A 44 0.51 -17.54 -18.61
N GLY A 45 -0.21 -18.15 -17.66
CA GLY A 45 0.09 -19.48 -17.14
C GLY A 45 1.30 -19.56 -16.20
N LEU A 46 1.82 -18.41 -15.73
CA LEU A 46 2.93 -18.38 -14.77
C LEU A 46 2.41 -18.57 -13.33
N PRO A 47 3.28 -19.06 -12.41
CA PRO A 47 2.93 -19.16 -11.00
C PRO A 47 2.57 -17.78 -10.41
N ALA A 48 1.32 -17.61 -9.98
CA ALA A 48 0.83 -16.39 -9.37
C ALA A 48 0.57 -16.60 -7.88
N ARG A 49 1.13 -15.75 -7.01
CA ARG A 49 0.87 -15.79 -5.56
C ARG A 49 -0.32 -14.92 -5.23
N TRP A 50 -1.39 -15.55 -4.74
CA TRP A 50 -2.53 -14.85 -4.18
C TRP A 50 -2.15 -14.19 -2.85
N THR A 51 -2.55 -12.95 -2.65
CA THR A 51 -2.52 -12.29 -1.35
C THR A 51 -3.96 -12.29 -0.80
N PRO A 52 -4.24 -12.99 0.30
CA PRO A 52 -5.56 -12.98 0.90
C PRO A 52 -6.01 -11.55 1.20
N ALA A 53 -7.25 -11.22 0.82
CA ALA A 53 -7.82 -9.89 1.04
C ALA A 53 -7.79 -9.50 2.52
N GLU A 54 -8.11 -10.44 3.41
CA GLU A 54 -8.06 -10.25 4.85
C GLU A 54 -6.65 -9.91 5.34
N ALA A 55 -5.62 -10.57 4.83
CA ALA A 55 -4.23 -10.27 5.21
C ALA A 55 -3.83 -8.85 4.77
N HIS A 56 -4.25 -8.44 3.56
CA HIS A 56 -4.04 -7.08 3.07
C HIS A 56 -4.79 -6.05 3.94
N ASP A 57 -6.07 -6.29 4.20
CA ASP A 57 -6.92 -5.35 4.93
C ASP A 57 -6.52 -5.23 6.40
N ASN A 58 -6.09 -6.33 7.03
CA ASN A 58 -5.50 -6.32 8.36
C ASN A 58 -4.20 -5.50 8.38
N ALA A 59 -3.33 -5.64 7.38
CA ALA A 59 -2.13 -4.81 7.29
C ALA A 59 -2.49 -3.32 7.16
N VAL A 60 -3.41 -2.98 6.26
CA VAL A 60 -3.93 -1.62 6.05
C VAL A 60 -4.50 -1.02 7.34
N ALA A 61 -5.31 -1.77 8.08
CA ALA A 61 -5.92 -1.31 9.32
C ALA A 61 -4.90 -1.01 10.43
N ASN A 62 -3.75 -1.70 10.42
CA ASN A 62 -2.67 -1.53 11.39
C ASN A 62 -1.61 -0.48 10.99
N LEU A 63 -1.64 0.02 9.74
CA LEU A 63 -0.68 1.02 9.28
C LEU A 63 -0.65 2.30 10.13
N PRO A 64 -1.78 2.90 10.56
CA PRO A 64 -1.73 4.11 11.38
C PRO A 64 -0.96 3.91 12.70
N ALA A 65 -1.19 2.78 13.38
CA ALA A 65 -0.48 2.46 14.61
C ALA A 65 1.02 2.20 14.34
N THR A 66 1.33 1.52 13.23
CA THR A 66 2.71 1.22 12.83
C THR A 66 3.49 2.49 12.49
N VAL A 67 2.89 3.41 11.72
CA VAL A 67 3.50 4.67 11.33
C VAL A 67 3.78 5.54 12.55
N ARG A 68 2.84 5.64 13.50
CA ARG A 68 3.09 6.36 14.76
C ARG A 68 4.18 5.71 15.61
N ALA A 69 4.25 4.37 15.63
CA ALA A 69 5.32 3.67 16.34
C ALA A 69 6.70 3.95 15.74
N VAL A 70 6.81 4.00 14.41
CA VAL A 70 8.05 4.40 13.70
C VAL A 70 8.38 5.86 13.99
N ALA A 71 7.39 6.76 13.92
CA ALA A 71 7.55 8.18 14.21
C ALA A 71 8.12 8.42 15.62
N ALA A 72 7.56 7.75 16.63
CA ALA A 72 7.99 7.89 18.02
C ALA A 72 9.29 7.13 18.36
N SER A 73 9.91 6.44 17.38
CA SER A 73 11.10 5.64 17.64
C SER A 73 12.35 6.51 17.69
N LEU A 74 13.08 6.42 18.81
CA LEU A 74 14.41 7.01 18.94
C LEU A 74 15.49 6.27 18.13
N LEU A 75 15.14 5.16 17.48
CA LEU A 75 16.06 4.38 16.67
C LEU A 75 16.15 4.86 15.22
N VAL A 76 15.35 5.85 14.82
CA VAL A 76 15.26 6.31 13.44
C VAL A 76 15.68 7.77 13.36
N ASP A 77 16.77 8.04 12.63
CA ASP A 77 17.41 9.36 12.60
C ASP A 77 16.72 10.34 11.64
N ARG A 78 16.02 9.81 10.63
CA ARG A 78 15.31 10.60 9.62
C ARG A 78 14.14 9.81 9.04
N LEU A 79 13.05 10.54 8.80
CA LEU A 79 11.73 10.08 8.47
C LEU A 79 11.31 10.69 7.13
N THR A 80 10.87 9.85 6.19
CA THR A 80 10.44 10.28 4.86
C THR A 80 9.06 9.73 4.53
N VAL A 81 8.14 10.61 4.12
CA VAL A 81 6.85 10.21 3.53
C VAL A 81 6.92 10.40 2.03
N ILE A 82 6.57 9.36 1.28
CA ILE A 82 6.53 9.39 -0.18
C ILE A 82 5.14 9.03 -0.72
N ASP A 83 4.77 9.61 -1.85
CA ASP A 83 3.59 9.21 -2.61
C ASP A 83 3.89 8.02 -3.55
N ARG A 84 2.91 7.64 -4.37
CA ARG A 84 3.01 6.50 -5.27
C ARG A 84 4.08 6.67 -6.36
N ASP A 85 4.26 7.90 -6.82
CA ASP A 85 5.12 8.25 -7.96
C ASP A 85 6.55 8.59 -7.51
N GLY A 86 6.81 8.47 -6.20
CA GLY A 86 8.10 8.78 -5.58
C GLY A 86 8.25 10.24 -5.18
N GLY A 87 7.19 11.04 -5.27
CA GLY A 87 7.15 12.39 -4.75
C GLY A 87 7.32 12.40 -3.24
N VAL A 88 8.20 13.27 -2.74
CA VAL A 88 8.47 13.41 -1.30
C VAL A 88 7.43 14.36 -0.71
N LEU A 89 6.58 13.84 0.18
CA LEU A 89 5.56 14.61 0.91
C LEU A 89 6.11 15.18 2.21
N TYR A 90 7.11 14.52 2.79
CA TYR A 90 7.81 14.95 3.99
C TYR A 90 9.18 14.30 4.05
N ASP A 91 10.17 15.03 4.54
CA ASP A 91 11.50 14.52 4.81
C ASP A 91 12.16 15.33 5.93
N GLY A 92 12.39 14.70 7.07
CA GLY A 92 12.88 15.38 8.28
C GLY A 92 12.93 14.47 9.49
N ALA A 93 12.95 15.04 10.69
CA ALA A 93 13.04 14.32 11.97
C ALA A 93 11.88 14.62 12.93
N ASP A 94 10.88 15.39 12.49
CA ASP A 94 9.70 15.72 13.29
C ASP A 94 8.66 14.58 13.19
N PRO A 95 8.38 13.87 14.29
CA PRO A 95 7.50 12.71 14.30
C PRO A 95 6.03 13.06 13.99
N ASP A 96 5.56 14.23 14.44
CA ASP A 96 4.18 14.66 14.23
C ASP A 96 3.97 15.06 12.77
N MET A 97 4.96 15.73 12.17
CA MET A 97 4.92 16.04 10.75
C MET A 97 4.96 14.78 9.87
N PHE A 98 5.78 13.79 10.22
CA PHE A 98 5.83 12.51 9.51
C PHE A 98 4.48 11.78 9.56
N ALA A 99 3.93 11.58 10.77
CA ALA A 99 2.65 10.89 10.94
C ALA A 99 1.50 11.66 10.26
N GLY A 100 1.46 12.98 10.42
CA GLY A 100 0.42 13.83 9.84
C GLY A 100 0.45 13.86 8.31
N GLN A 101 1.64 13.94 7.70
CA GLN A 101 1.75 13.93 6.23
C GLN A 101 1.41 12.56 5.64
N TRP A 102 1.80 11.48 6.33
CA TRP A 102 1.37 10.14 5.94
C TRP A 102 -0.15 9.99 6.04
N GLU A 103 -0.77 10.40 7.16
CA GLU A 103 -2.23 10.30 7.34
C GLU A 103 -3.00 11.08 6.26
N ARG A 104 -2.52 12.28 5.89
CA ARG A 104 -3.11 13.09 4.81
C ARG A 104 -3.02 12.36 3.47
N GLY A 105 -1.84 11.86 3.08
CA GLY A 105 -1.66 11.17 1.81
C GLY A 105 -2.36 9.80 1.76
N PHE A 106 -2.52 9.13 2.89
CA PHE A 106 -3.17 7.83 2.98
C PHE A 106 -4.71 7.92 2.90
N HIS A 107 -5.31 8.96 3.50
CA HIS A 107 -6.77 9.12 3.54
C HIS A 107 -7.33 10.10 2.49
N ARG A 108 -6.48 10.77 1.71
CA ARG A 108 -6.97 11.69 0.68
C ARG A 108 -7.88 10.96 -0.33
N PRO A 109 -8.84 11.67 -0.93
CA PRO A 109 -9.53 11.16 -2.10
C PRO A 109 -8.56 10.97 -3.26
N LEU A 110 -8.93 10.07 -4.19
CA LEU A 110 -8.25 9.97 -5.47
C LEU A 110 -8.55 11.23 -6.29
N SER A 111 -7.54 11.71 -7.00
CA SER A 111 -7.74 12.73 -8.03
C SER A 111 -8.57 12.16 -9.20
N ALA A 112 -9.15 13.03 -10.03
CA ALA A 112 -9.88 12.59 -11.23
C ALA A 112 -9.02 11.72 -12.15
N VAL A 113 -7.72 12.02 -12.27
CA VAL A 113 -6.76 11.24 -13.07
C VAL A 113 -6.55 9.86 -12.46
N GLU A 114 -6.34 9.76 -11.15
CA GLU A 114 -6.20 8.47 -10.47
C GLU A 114 -7.47 7.62 -10.53
N THR A 115 -8.64 8.25 -10.41
CA THR A 115 -9.93 7.56 -10.54
C THR A 115 -10.10 7.00 -11.96
N ALA A 116 -9.76 7.78 -12.99
CA ALA A 116 -9.82 7.32 -14.38
C ALA A 116 -8.83 6.18 -14.64
N ASP A 117 -7.58 6.31 -14.18
CA ASP A 117 -6.56 5.26 -14.27
C ASP A 117 -6.98 3.97 -13.54
N ALA A 118 -7.49 4.09 -12.31
CA ALA A 118 -7.95 2.97 -11.53
C ALA A 118 -9.11 2.22 -12.22
N ARG A 119 -10.05 2.94 -12.84
CA ARG A 119 -11.14 2.35 -13.63
C ARG A 119 -10.61 1.62 -14.86
N MET A 120 -9.67 2.22 -15.60
CA MET A 120 -9.04 1.58 -16.76
C MET A 120 -8.30 0.30 -16.38
N ARG A 121 -7.51 0.34 -15.30
CA ARG A 121 -6.76 -0.82 -14.77
C ARG A 121 -7.69 -1.92 -14.27
N LEU A 122 -8.78 -1.55 -13.60
CA LEU A 122 -9.81 -2.50 -13.18
C LEU A 122 -10.52 -3.16 -14.38
N ALA A 123 -10.79 -2.41 -15.44
CA ALA A 123 -11.36 -2.96 -16.68
C ALA A 123 -10.38 -3.95 -17.33
N ARG A 124 -9.08 -3.63 -17.39
CA ARG A 124 -8.03 -4.56 -17.86
C ARG A 124 -7.99 -5.84 -17.04
N ILE A 125 -8.06 -5.75 -15.70
CA ILE A 125 -8.18 -6.94 -14.83
C ILE A 125 -9.43 -7.76 -15.18
N GLY A 126 -10.54 -7.09 -15.47
CA GLY A 126 -11.76 -7.73 -15.98
C GLY A 126 -11.49 -8.60 -17.21
N SER A 127 -10.77 -8.08 -18.21
CA SER A 127 -10.39 -8.84 -19.40
C SER A 127 -9.47 -10.03 -19.08
N LEU A 128 -8.48 -9.85 -18.19
CA LEU A 128 -7.57 -10.93 -17.79
C LEU A 128 -8.31 -12.05 -17.03
N ARG A 129 -9.34 -11.69 -16.26
CA ARG A 129 -10.21 -12.62 -15.54
C ARG A 129 -11.08 -13.48 -16.45
N SER A 130 -11.34 -13.04 -17.67
CA SER A 130 -12.10 -13.78 -18.67
C SER A 130 -11.28 -14.82 -19.44
N VAL A 131 -9.96 -14.88 -19.25
CA VAL A 131 -9.11 -15.90 -19.87
C VAL A 131 -9.48 -17.29 -19.30
N PRO A 132 -9.76 -18.30 -20.15
CA PRO A 132 -10.08 -19.64 -19.69
C PRO A 132 -9.02 -20.20 -18.74
N GLY A 133 -9.47 -20.78 -17.61
CA GLY A 133 -8.57 -21.42 -16.63
C GLY A 133 -7.89 -20.50 -15.62
N VAL A 134 -8.10 -19.17 -15.69
CA VAL A 134 -7.50 -18.19 -14.76
C VAL A 134 -8.19 -18.20 -13.38
N GLY A 135 -9.51 -18.32 -13.33
CA GLY A 135 -10.32 -18.37 -12.11
C GLY A 135 -10.57 -17.00 -11.44
N THR A 136 -11.77 -16.81 -10.90
CA THR A 136 -12.22 -15.50 -10.38
C THR A 136 -12.58 -15.50 -8.90
N ALA A 137 -12.97 -16.64 -8.33
CA ALA A 137 -13.57 -16.74 -7.00
C ALA A 137 -12.81 -16.01 -5.88
N LEU A 138 -11.47 -16.10 -5.88
CA LEU A 138 -10.63 -15.40 -4.89
C LEU A 138 -10.67 -13.87 -5.03
N SER A 139 -10.80 -13.38 -6.27
CA SER A 139 -10.74 -11.95 -6.60
C SER A 139 -12.08 -11.23 -6.54
N ASP A 140 -13.20 -11.95 -6.62
CA ASP A 140 -14.54 -11.35 -6.75
C ASP A 140 -14.86 -10.37 -5.61
N PRO A 141 -14.60 -10.71 -4.33
CA PRO A 141 -14.83 -9.78 -3.23
C PRO A 141 -13.96 -8.52 -3.30
N VAL A 142 -12.71 -8.67 -3.76
CA VAL A 142 -11.75 -7.55 -3.90
C VAL A 142 -12.19 -6.61 -5.02
N VAL A 143 -12.59 -7.15 -6.17
CA VAL A 143 -13.11 -6.35 -7.29
C VAL A 143 -14.36 -5.58 -6.87
N ALA A 144 -15.28 -6.22 -6.13
CA ALA A 144 -16.47 -5.56 -5.61
C ALA A 144 -16.11 -4.43 -4.63
N SER A 145 -15.12 -4.64 -3.75
CA SER A 145 -14.63 -3.60 -2.84
C SER A 145 -14.00 -2.41 -3.59
N ILE A 146 -13.20 -2.66 -4.63
CA ILE A 146 -12.59 -1.58 -5.42
C ILE A 146 -13.68 -0.76 -6.12
N ARG A 147 -14.69 -1.42 -6.72
CA ARG A 147 -15.82 -0.71 -7.37
C ARG A 147 -16.53 0.22 -6.40
N ARG A 148 -16.92 -0.28 -5.22
CA ARG A 148 -17.54 0.57 -4.18
C ARG A 148 -16.66 1.78 -3.84
N SER A 149 -15.37 1.56 -3.60
CA SER A 149 -14.46 2.67 -3.32
C SER A 149 -14.31 3.68 -4.47
N LEU A 150 -14.46 3.27 -5.73
CA LEU A 150 -14.40 4.17 -6.89
C LEU A 150 -15.73 4.87 -7.19
N ASP A 151 -16.84 4.35 -6.67
CA ASP A 151 -18.17 4.92 -6.78
C ASP A 151 -18.43 5.94 -5.66
N ASP A 152 -17.94 5.67 -4.43
CA ASP A 152 -18.01 6.59 -3.28
C ASP A 152 -17.16 7.87 -3.46
N LEU A 153 -16.34 7.93 -4.51
CA LEU A 153 -15.43 9.04 -4.85
C LEU A 153 -15.91 9.88 -6.05
N ALA A 154 -17.05 9.52 -6.66
CA ALA A 154 -17.66 10.21 -7.81
C ALA A 154 -18.74 11.21 -7.36
#